data_AF-A0A1Q7YK25-F1
#
_entry.id   AF-A0A1Q7YK25-F1
#
_cell.length_a   1.000
_cell.length_b   1.000
_cell.length_c   1.000
_cell.angle_alpha   90.00
_cell.angle_beta   90.00
_cell.angle_gamma   90.00
#
_symmetry.space_group_name_H-M   'P 1'
#
loop_
_entity.id
_entity.type
_entity.pdbx_description
1 polymer ?
#
loop_
_entity_poly.entity_id
_entity_poly.type
_entity_poly.pdbx_seq_one_letter_code
_entity_poly.pdbx_strand_id
1 'polypeptide(L)'
;MTRDENVFPARLLNASREERKTYFREYQVLHPRIELIFNRVMRLIREPGGKQIIIVVGPTGAGKSFLIRWLVNELEYEWSKIQHTDPGRIPVAWMEVPAKDTRQPSWGDYYVRALEAFEERHIEKKVLYADVSLDVKYVDGKKKLIIEEASIRKYRRALESCFKFRDPLIFLLDEAHQLVNTGGLRVEEQTENLKSVANMTRTLHGLFGTYKILDLLSLDDDEESDQLIRRSCILHFRRYLDNEDERFIFDSTVNSFLLNMPLKRTPDLSRHFDYLYERTLGCVGILRDWLVAAYTEAVDEGAATLQLKHLKKTCLISKARSIKMLQQFAKYEDNVDTVLDSDDDFEEKIKEIKHRTLEGQEMYGPEKDERSHPKESKPRRGRKRPGRQNPKRRSIGRREGGQGG
;
A
#
# COMPACT_ATOMS: atom_id res chain seq x y z
N MET A 1 -15.18 -9.52 40.80
CA MET A 1 -15.43 -10.76 40.05
C MET A 1 -14.08 -11.30 39.61
N THR A 2 -13.87 -12.60 39.81
CA THR A 2 -12.60 -13.33 39.95
C THR A 2 -11.58 -13.06 38.82
N ARG A 3 -10.39 -12.56 39.19
CA ARG A 3 -9.32 -12.07 38.29
C ARG A 3 -8.25 -13.12 37.92
N ASP A 4 -8.46 -14.40 38.23
CA ASP A 4 -7.40 -15.42 38.21
C ASP A 4 -7.67 -16.62 37.29
N GLU A 5 -8.47 -16.46 36.23
CA GLU A 5 -8.56 -17.49 35.19
C GLU A 5 -7.64 -17.15 34.02
N ASN A 6 -6.46 -17.76 34.04
CA ASN A 6 -5.56 -17.79 32.89
C ASN A 6 -6.30 -18.34 31.66
N VAL A 7 -6.13 -17.68 30.51
CA VAL A 7 -6.92 -17.97 29.28
C VAL A 7 -6.20 -18.97 28.35
N PHE A 8 -4.94 -19.33 28.66
CA PHE A 8 -4.17 -20.30 27.88
C PHE A 8 -4.50 -21.76 28.25
N PRO A 9 -4.28 -22.74 27.34
CA PRO A 9 -4.49 -24.16 27.63
C PRO A 9 -3.69 -24.66 28.84
N ALA A 10 -4.36 -25.22 29.86
CA ALA A 10 -3.74 -25.65 31.12
C ALA A 10 -2.57 -26.63 30.94
N ARG A 11 -2.60 -27.47 29.89
CA ARG A 11 -1.51 -28.39 29.53
C ARG A 11 -0.16 -27.70 29.34
N LEU A 12 -0.15 -26.41 28.95
CA LEU A 12 1.06 -25.65 28.69
C LEU A 12 1.89 -25.40 29.97
N LEU A 13 1.30 -25.49 31.17
CA LEU A 13 2.07 -25.37 32.40
C LEU A 13 3.06 -26.51 32.61
N ASN A 14 2.74 -27.69 32.08
CA ASN A 14 3.56 -28.90 32.14
C ASN A 14 4.30 -29.19 30.83
N ALA A 15 4.07 -28.36 29.80
CA ALA A 15 4.70 -28.49 28.50
C ALA A 15 6.19 -28.10 28.55
N SER A 16 6.92 -28.46 27.48
CA SER A 16 8.31 -28.05 27.33
C SER A 16 8.43 -26.52 27.30
N ARG A 17 9.62 -26.01 27.67
CA ARG A 17 9.90 -24.56 27.59
C ARG A 17 9.68 -24.02 26.18
N GLU A 18 10.07 -24.79 25.17
CA GLU A 18 9.95 -24.36 23.77
C GLU A 18 8.50 -24.31 23.31
N GLU A 19 7.68 -25.30 23.67
CA GLU A 19 6.25 -25.29 23.35
C GLU A 19 5.52 -24.09 23.97
N ARG A 20 5.85 -23.76 25.23
CA ARG A 20 5.33 -22.58 25.92
C ARG A 20 5.73 -21.27 25.21
N LYS A 21 6.99 -21.16 24.82
CA LYS A 21 7.52 -20.00 24.07
C LYS A 21 6.85 -19.86 22.70
N THR A 22 6.70 -20.97 21.97
CA THR A 22 6.05 -20.99 20.66
C THR A 22 4.59 -20.56 20.77
N TYR A 23 3.84 -21.10 21.73
CA TYR A 23 2.45 -20.69 21.97
C TYR A 23 2.34 -19.18 22.18
N PHE A 24 3.13 -18.61 23.09
CA PHE A 24 3.03 -17.18 23.39
C PHE A 24 3.56 -16.29 22.25
N ARG A 25 4.55 -16.78 21.49
CA ARG A 25 5.05 -16.11 20.28
C ARG A 25 3.96 -16.07 19.19
N GLU A 26 3.18 -17.13 19.05
CA GLU A 26 2.09 -17.21 18.06
C GLU A 26 0.82 -16.49 18.50
N TYR A 27 0.64 -16.30 19.82
CA TYR A 27 -0.50 -15.58 20.36
C TYR A 27 -0.59 -14.14 19.83
N GLN A 28 -1.79 -13.77 19.41
CA GLN A 28 -2.14 -12.48 18.85
C GLN A 28 -3.38 -11.95 19.57
N VAL A 29 -3.34 -10.68 19.97
CA VAL A 29 -4.47 -10.01 20.62
C VAL A 29 -5.28 -9.27 19.58
N LEU A 30 -6.58 -9.57 19.52
CA LEU A 30 -7.57 -8.74 18.84
C LEU A 30 -7.95 -7.60 19.78
N HIS A 31 -7.63 -6.38 19.36
CA HIS A 31 -7.94 -5.15 20.10
C HIS A 31 -8.89 -4.28 19.25
N PRO A 32 -9.70 -3.40 19.85
CA PRO A 32 -10.77 -2.69 19.13
C PRO A 32 -10.32 -1.95 17.86
N ARG A 33 -9.08 -1.43 17.86
CA ARG A 33 -8.54 -0.71 16.71
C ARG A 33 -8.19 -1.60 15.52
N ILE A 34 -7.64 -2.79 15.73
CA ILE A 34 -7.38 -3.71 14.61
C ILE A 34 -8.69 -4.27 14.05
N GLU A 35 -9.68 -4.55 14.90
CA GLU A 35 -11.02 -4.99 14.49
C GLU A 35 -11.73 -3.91 13.66
N LEU A 36 -11.63 -2.64 14.08
CA LEU A 36 -12.17 -1.51 13.33
C LEU A 36 -11.59 -1.45 11.91
N ILE A 37 -10.26 -1.51 11.77
CA ILE A 37 -9.60 -1.45 10.45
C ILE A 37 -9.94 -2.69 9.63
N PHE A 38 -9.90 -3.88 10.22
CA PHE A 38 -10.30 -5.13 9.57
C PHE A 38 -11.71 -5.04 8.98
N ASN A 39 -12.69 -4.62 9.78
CA ASN A 39 -14.07 -4.47 9.35
C ASN A 39 -14.22 -3.44 8.22
N ARG A 40 -13.46 -2.33 8.26
CA ARG A 40 -13.45 -1.34 7.17
C ARG A 40 -12.85 -1.92 5.89
N VAL A 41 -11.76 -2.67 5.97
CA VAL A 41 -11.15 -3.33 4.79
C VAL A 41 -12.10 -4.38 4.22
N MET A 42 -12.70 -5.25 5.05
CA MET A 42 -13.66 -6.26 4.60
C MET A 42 -14.89 -5.64 3.92
N ARG A 43 -15.38 -4.51 4.43
CA ARG A 43 -16.47 -3.76 3.77
C ARG A 43 -16.04 -3.28 2.39
N LEU A 44 -14.85 -2.70 2.25
CA LEU A 44 -14.34 -2.22 0.96
C LEU A 44 -14.03 -3.35 -0.01
N ILE A 45 -13.67 -4.55 0.46
CA ILE A 45 -13.52 -5.73 -0.40
C ILE A 45 -14.88 -6.14 -1.00
N ARG A 46 -15.93 -6.16 -0.18
CA ARG A 46 -17.29 -6.54 -0.61
C ARG A 46 -17.93 -5.49 -1.49
N GLU A 47 -17.76 -4.21 -1.14
CA GLU A 47 -18.35 -3.07 -1.82
C GLU A 47 -17.32 -1.96 -2.03
N PRO A 48 -16.47 -2.06 -3.07
CA PRO A 48 -15.38 -1.10 -3.26
C PRO A 48 -15.84 0.31 -3.61
N GLY A 49 -17.09 0.52 -4.04
CA GLY A 49 -17.61 1.86 -4.37
C GLY A 49 -16.80 2.58 -5.46
N GLY A 50 -16.23 1.84 -6.42
CA GLY A 50 -15.35 2.38 -7.46
C GLY A 50 -13.89 2.62 -7.03
N LYS A 51 -13.54 2.29 -5.77
CA LYS A 51 -12.15 2.25 -5.31
C LYS A 51 -11.45 1.02 -5.86
N GLN A 52 -10.19 1.19 -6.23
CA GLN A 52 -9.30 0.12 -6.70
C GLN A 52 -8.11 -0.08 -5.76
N ILE A 53 -7.88 0.86 -4.84
CA ILE A 53 -6.75 0.81 -3.91
C ILE A 53 -7.25 1.14 -2.50
N ILE A 54 -6.87 0.31 -1.53
CA ILE A 54 -7.01 0.58 -0.10
C ILE A 54 -5.61 0.82 0.44
N ILE A 55 -5.40 1.92 1.15
CA ILE A 55 -4.11 2.26 1.76
C ILE A 55 -4.28 2.22 3.27
N VAL A 56 -3.64 1.27 3.94
CA VAL A 56 -3.61 1.16 5.39
C VAL A 56 -2.28 1.71 5.91
N VAL A 57 -2.31 2.92 6.45
CA VAL A 57 -1.13 3.63 6.94
C VAL A 57 -1.09 3.69 8.45
N GLY A 58 0.09 3.53 9.03
CA GLY A 58 0.28 3.62 10.47
C GLY A 58 1.74 3.45 10.86
N PRO A 59 2.08 3.65 12.14
CA PRO A 59 3.45 3.51 12.61
C PRO A 59 3.96 2.06 12.50
N THR A 60 5.27 1.89 12.41
CA THR A 60 5.90 0.56 12.49
C THR A 60 5.57 -0.07 13.83
N GLY A 61 5.14 -1.33 13.81
CA GLY A 61 4.70 -2.04 15.02
C GLY A 61 3.27 -1.70 15.47
N ALA A 62 2.43 -1.06 14.65
CA ALA A 62 1.00 -0.90 14.95
C ALA A 62 0.21 -2.22 14.90
N GLY A 63 0.64 -3.20 14.08
CA GLY A 63 -0.05 -4.48 13.87
C GLY A 63 -0.49 -4.76 12.42
N LYS A 64 -0.01 -4.00 11.43
CA LYS A 64 -0.41 -4.13 10.01
C LYS A 64 -0.15 -5.53 9.41
N SER A 65 1.02 -6.12 9.63
CA SER A 65 1.33 -7.48 9.14
C SER A 65 0.47 -8.55 9.82
N PHE A 66 0.01 -8.32 11.06
CA PHE A 66 -0.99 -9.18 11.68
C PHE A 66 -2.36 -9.01 11.01
N LEU A 67 -2.77 -7.77 10.75
CA LEU A 67 -4.00 -7.47 10.02
C LEU A 67 -4.05 -8.12 8.63
N ILE A 68 -2.95 -8.11 7.86
CA ILE A 68 -2.86 -8.83 6.57
C ILE A 68 -3.11 -10.31 6.77
N ARG A 69 -2.39 -10.96 7.70
CA ARG A 69 -2.56 -12.41 7.96
C ARG A 69 -3.99 -12.75 8.38
N TRP A 70 -4.61 -11.89 9.18
CA TRP A 70 -5.99 -12.08 9.60
C TRP A 70 -6.97 -11.95 8.40
N LEU A 71 -6.77 -10.95 7.53
CA LEU A 71 -7.55 -10.81 6.29
C LEU A 71 -7.40 -12.02 5.38
N VAL A 72 -6.17 -12.51 5.19
CA VAL A 72 -5.88 -13.69 4.36
C VAL A 72 -6.63 -14.90 4.91
N ASN A 73 -6.46 -15.20 6.20
CA ASN A 73 -7.12 -16.33 6.84
C ASN A 73 -8.64 -16.26 6.76
N GLU A 74 -9.24 -15.08 6.96
CA GLU A 74 -10.70 -14.93 6.88
C GLU A 74 -11.20 -15.14 5.45
N LEU A 75 -10.56 -14.54 4.44
CA LEU A 75 -10.97 -14.67 3.04
C LEU A 75 -10.78 -16.10 2.52
N GLU A 76 -9.70 -16.78 2.90
CA GLU A 76 -9.50 -18.19 2.60
C GLU A 76 -10.56 -19.07 3.29
N TYR A 77 -10.91 -18.77 4.55
CA TYR A 77 -11.95 -19.48 5.27
C TYR A 77 -13.33 -19.28 4.64
N GLU A 78 -13.72 -18.04 4.30
CA GLU A 78 -14.95 -17.74 3.57
C GLU A 78 -14.99 -18.49 2.23
N TRP A 79 -13.88 -18.51 1.50
CA TRP A 79 -13.76 -19.21 0.21
C TRP A 79 -13.85 -20.73 0.34
N SER A 80 -13.23 -21.33 1.36
CA SER A 80 -13.24 -22.78 1.58
C SER A 80 -14.65 -23.37 1.67
N LYS A 81 -15.65 -22.55 2.04
CA LYS A 81 -17.06 -22.94 2.13
C LYS A 81 -17.76 -23.07 0.76
N ILE A 82 -17.22 -22.43 -0.28
CA ILE A 82 -17.82 -22.34 -1.63
C ILE A 82 -16.89 -22.80 -2.76
N GLN A 83 -15.70 -23.31 -2.42
CA GLN A 83 -14.60 -23.66 -3.32
C GLN A 83 -14.96 -24.62 -4.46
N HIS A 84 -15.98 -25.47 -4.28
CA HIS A 84 -16.42 -26.45 -5.28
C HIS A 84 -16.85 -25.81 -6.63
N THR A 85 -17.13 -24.52 -6.64
CA THR A 85 -17.58 -23.78 -7.83
C THR A 85 -16.45 -23.36 -8.76
N ASP A 86 -15.25 -23.09 -8.23
CA ASP A 86 -14.08 -22.70 -9.02
C ASP A 86 -12.76 -23.09 -8.31
N PRO A 87 -12.27 -24.32 -8.52
CA PRO A 87 -11.03 -24.77 -7.88
C PRO A 87 -9.78 -23.99 -8.29
N GLY A 88 -9.83 -23.23 -9.39
CA GLY A 88 -8.69 -22.46 -9.90
C GLY A 88 -8.53 -21.09 -9.25
N ARG A 89 -9.56 -20.61 -8.55
CA ARG A 89 -9.58 -19.30 -7.92
C ARG A 89 -8.61 -19.21 -6.74
N ILE A 90 -7.90 -18.09 -6.64
CA ILE A 90 -7.16 -17.69 -5.44
C ILE A 90 -7.84 -16.41 -4.92
N PRO A 91 -8.66 -16.48 -3.85
CA PRO A 91 -9.51 -15.35 -3.41
C PRO A 91 -8.69 -14.18 -2.88
N VAL A 92 -7.49 -14.44 -2.37
CA VAL A 92 -6.56 -13.45 -1.85
C VAL A 92 -5.14 -13.93 -2.12
N ALA A 93 -4.29 -13.02 -2.57
CA ALA A 93 -2.85 -13.23 -2.64
C ALA A 93 -2.15 -12.04 -2.00
N TRP A 94 -0.96 -12.26 -1.46
CA TRP A 94 -0.22 -11.20 -0.77
C TRP A 94 1.28 -11.37 -0.91
N MET A 95 2.02 -10.26 -0.79
CA MET A 95 3.47 -10.28 -0.74
C MET A 95 4.00 -9.15 0.14
N GLU A 96 5.19 -9.36 0.72
CA GLU A 96 5.99 -8.27 1.28
C GLU A 96 6.77 -7.60 0.15
N VAL A 97 6.67 -6.27 0.05
CA VAL A 97 7.47 -5.49 -0.91
C VAL A 97 8.90 -5.41 -0.35
N PRO A 98 9.90 -6.00 -1.03
CA PRO A 98 11.25 -6.05 -0.50
C PRO A 98 11.84 -4.65 -0.36
N ALA A 99 12.58 -4.46 0.74
CA ALA A 99 13.47 -3.31 0.86
C ALA A 99 14.58 -3.38 -0.21
N LYS A 100 15.18 -2.23 -0.54
CA LYS A 100 16.31 -2.20 -1.48
C LYS A 100 17.43 -3.12 -1.01
N ASP A 101 17.79 -4.11 -1.81
CA ASP A 101 19.17 -4.60 -1.81
C ASP A 101 20.06 -3.61 -2.58
N THR A 102 21.37 -3.79 -2.49
CA THR A 102 22.37 -2.97 -3.21
C THR A 102 22.16 -2.89 -4.73
N ARG A 103 21.22 -3.67 -5.30
CA ARG A 103 20.62 -3.48 -6.63
C ARG A 103 19.17 -3.00 -6.49
N GLN A 104 18.86 -1.90 -7.17
CA GLN A 104 17.57 -1.20 -7.13
C GLN A 104 16.36 -2.16 -7.26
N PRO A 105 15.28 -2.00 -6.47
CA PRO A 105 14.06 -2.76 -6.64
C PRO A 105 13.47 -2.44 -8.02
N SER A 106 13.38 -3.46 -8.86
CA SER A 106 12.81 -3.33 -10.20
C SER A 106 11.36 -3.81 -10.18
N TRP A 107 10.48 -3.17 -10.94
CA TRP A 107 9.14 -3.69 -11.19
C TRP A 107 9.15 -5.13 -11.76
N GLY A 108 10.27 -5.57 -12.35
CA GLY A 108 10.48 -6.98 -12.72
C GLY A 108 10.46 -7.93 -11.51
N ASP A 109 11.15 -7.60 -10.43
CA ASP A 109 11.14 -8.40 -9.19
C ASP A 109 9.76 -8.36 -8.53
N TYR A 110 9.10 -7.20 -8.54
CA TYR A 110 7.70 -7.08 -8.11
C TYR A 110 6.78 -8.05 -8.87
N TYR A 111 6.87 -8.08 -10.20
CA TYR A 111 6.02 -8.99 -10.99
C TYR A 111 6.32 -10.46 -10.71
N VAL A 112 7.59 -10.83 -10.52
CA VAL A 112 7.98 -12.21 -10.17
C VAL A 112 7.41 -12.61 -8.80
N ARG A 113 7.60 -11.79 -7.77
CA ARG A 113 7.06 -12.06 -6.43
C ARG A 113 5.53 -12.09 -6.39
N ALA A 114 4.89 -11.22 -7.16
CA ALA A 114 3.43 -11.26 -7.30
C ALA A 114 2.96 -12.56 -7.97
N LEU A 115 3.68 -13.06 -8.99
CA LEU A 115 3.41 -14.37 -9.58
C LEU A 115 3.63 -15.52 -8.59
N GLU A 116 4.67 -15.45 -7.76
CA GLU A 116 4.91 -16.42 -6.68
C GLU A 116 3.75 -16.42 -5.66
N ALA A 117 3.22 -15.25 -5.32
CA ALA A 117 2.06 -15.11 -4.44
C ALA A 117 0.77 -15.73 -5.02
N PHE A 118 0.67 -15.85 -6.35
CA PHE A 118 -0.40 -16.61 -7.03
C PHE A 118 -0.08 -18.08 -7.23
N GLU A 119 1.00 -18.59 -6.61
CA GLU A 119 1.50 -19.96 -6.79
C GLU A 119 1.72 -20.31 -8.27
N GLU A 120 2.14 -19.33 -9.07
CA GLU A 120 2.30 -19.54 -10.50
C GLU A 120 3.52 -20.42 -10.79
N ARG A 121 3.32 -21.44 -11.63
CA ARG A 121 4.36 -22.41 -11.92
C ARG A 121 5.24 -21.96 -13.08
N HIS A 122 6.51 -22.39 -13.03
CA HIS A 122 7.49 -22.18 -14.10
C HIS A 122 7.64 -20.71 -14.55
N ILE A 123 7.64 -19.78 -13.59
CA ILE A 123 7.74 -18.33 -13.83
C ILE A 123 8.92 -18.00 -14.75
N GLU A 124 10.09 -18.58 -14.49
CA GLU A 124 11.30 -18.35 -15.28
C GLU A 124 11.16 -18.74 -16.76
N LYS A 125 10.37 -19.79 -17.04
CA LYS A 125 10.13 -20.35 -18.37
C LYS A 125 8.99 -19.68 -19.13
N LYS A 126 8.41 -18.58 -18.61
CA LYS A 126 7.37 -17.83 -19.31
C LYS A 126 7.97 -17.18 -20.57
N VAL A 127 7.33 -17.42 -21.71
CA VAL A 127 7.72 -16.88 -23.03
C VAL A 127 6.57 -16.05 -23.58
N LEU A 128 6.90 -14.88 -24.13
CA LEU A 128 5.95 -13.99 -24.77
C LEU A 128 6.20 -14.04 -26.28
N TYR A 129 5.42 -14.85 -27.00
CA TYR A 129 5.64 -15.14 -28.42
C TYR A 129 5.69 -13.91 -29.33
N ALA A 130 5.03 -12.81 -28.95
CA ALA A 130 5.06 -11.55 -29.71
C ALA A 130 6.38 -10.76 -29.60
N ASP A 131 7.20 -11.01 -28.58
CA ASP A 131 8.53 -10.40 -28.38
C ASP A 131 9.67 -11.38 -28.74
N VAL A 132 9.35 -12.55 -29.30
CA VAL A 132 10.38 -13.50 -29.75
C VAL A 132 10.95 -13.02 -31.09
N SER A 133 12.06 -12.29 -31.03
CA SER A 133 13.00 -12.25 -32.16
C SER A 133 13.62 -13.64 -32.28
N LEU A 134 13.30 -14.35 -33.37
CA LEU A 134 14.00 -15.60 -33.71
C LEU A 134 15.35 -15.22 -34.29
N ASP A 135 16.33 -14.97 -33.42
CA ASP A 135 17.68 -14.70 -33.85
C ASP A 135 18.43 -16.04 -34.01
N VAL A 136 18.90 -16.31 -35.23
CA VAL A 136 19.64 -17.53 -35.54
C VAL A 136 21.13 -17.22 -35.40
N LYS A 137 21.73 -17.59 -34.27
CA LYS A 137 23.19 -17.55 -34.13
C LYS A 137 23.77 -18.92 -34.47
N TYR A 138 24.88 -18.89 -35.21
CA TYR A 138 25.72 -20.07 -35.39
C TYR A 138 26.67 -20.16 -34.21
N VAL A 139 26.52 -21.23 -33.41
CA VAL A 139 27.45 -21.57 -32.33
C VAL A 139 28.02 -22.93 -32.71
N ASP A 140 29.35 -23.03 -32.84
CA ASP A 140 30.07 -24.24 -33.28
C ASP A 140 29.54 -24.85 -34.59
N GLY A 141 29.24 -24.01 -35.58
CA GLY A 141 28.76 -24.46 -36.91
C GLY A 141 27.35 -25.05 -36.92
N LYS A 142 26.65 -25.09 -35.78
CA LYS A 142 25.25 -25.51 -35.67
C LYS A 142 24.34 -24.29 -35.53
N LYS A 143 23.22 -24.28 -36.27
CA LYS A 143 22.15 -23.29 -36.08
C LYS A 143 21.54 -23.51 -34.69
N LYS A 144 21.68 -22.53 -33.80
CA LYS A 144 21.01 -22.54 -32.50
C LYS A 144 20.01 -21.39 -32.50
N LEU A 145 18.74 -21.71 -32.22
CA LEU A 145 17.73 -20.69 -31.97
C LEU A 145 18.02 -20.10 -30.61
N ILE A 146 18.35 -18.81 -30.56
CA ILE A 146 18.43 -18.08 -29.30
C ILE A 146 17.11 -17.36 -29.15
N ILE A 147 16.30 -17.81 -28.19
CA ILE A 147 15.18 -17.04 -27.68
C ILE A 147 15.82 -16.05 -26.72
N GLU A 148 15.81 -14.75 -27.04
CA GLU A 148 16.17 -13.73 -26.05
C GLU A 148 15.14 -13.79 -24.92
N GLU A 149 15.54 -14.42 -23.80
CA GLU A 149 14.73 -14.44 -22.60
C GLU A 149 14.89 -13.14 -21.81
N ALA A 150 13.75 -12.71 -21.24
CA ALA A 150 13.58 -11.69 -20.20
C ALA A 150 13.36 -10.24 -20.67
N SER A 151 12.24 -9.99 -21.36
CA SER A 151 11.58 -8.68 -21.24
C SER A 151 10.71 -8.65 -19.97
N ILE A 152 10.77 -7.57 -19.18
CA ILE A 152 9.87 -7.33 -18.02
C ILE A 152 8.39 -7.49 -18.43
N ARG A 153 8.06 -7.24 -19.70
CA ARG A 153 6.73 -7.41 -20.28
C ARG A 153 6.20 -8.83 -20.18
N LYS A 154 7.07 -9.85 -20.22
CA LYS A 154 6.64 -11.26 -20.10
C LYS A 154 6.03 -11.55 -18.73
N TYR A 155 6.66 -11.08 -17.66
CA TYR A 155 6.16 -11.23 -16.29
C TYR A 155 4.91 -10.40 -16.08
N ARG A 156 4.87 -9.18 -16.62
CA ARG A 156 3.68 -8.33 -16.58
C ARG A 156 2.46 -9.01 -17.22
N ARG A 157 2.59 -9.54 -18.45
CA ARG A 157 1.48 -10.25 -19.12
C ARG A 157 1.09 -11.56 -18.42
N ALA A 158 2.05 -12.27 -17.85
CA ALA A 158 1.77 -13.45 -17.04
C ALA A 158 0.96 -13.07 -15.79
N LEU A 159 1.32 -11.96 -15.14
CA LEU A 159 0.62 -11.46 -13.97
C LEU A 159 -0.81 -11.02 -14.32
N GLU A 160 -1.00 -10.29 -15.42
CA GLU A 160 -2.33 -9.96 -15.97
C GLU A 160 -3.21 -11.20 -16.12
N SER A 161 -2.63 -12.27 -16.67
CA SER A 161 -3.34 -13.54 -16.85
C SER A 161 -3.68 -14.18 -15.49
N CYS A 162 -2.77 -14.13 -14.53
CA CYS A 162 -3.01 -14.63 -13.17
C CYS A 162 -4.19 -13.90 -12.52
N PHE A 163 -4.19 -12.57 -12.50
CA PHE A 163 -5.32 -11.80 -11.96
C PHE A 163 -6.64 -12.12 -12.67
N LYS A 164 -6.61 -12.25 -14.00
CA LYS A 164 -7.80 -12.56 -14.79
C LYS A 164 -8.37 -13.95 -14.49
N PHE A 165 -7.52 -14.98 -14.38
CA PHE A 165 -7.97 -16.38 -14.28
C PHE A 165 -8.06 -16.90 -12.84
N ARG A 166 -7.29 -16.32 -11.90
CA ARG A 166 -7.37 -16.64 -10.48
C ARG A 166 -8.42 -15.80 -9.74
N ASP A 167 -8.91 -14.72 -10.37
CA ASP A 167 -10.00 -13.84 -9.90
C ASP A 167 -9.94 -13.48 -8.39
N PRO A 168 -8.82 -12.92 -7.90
CA PRO A 168 -8.70 -12.50 -6.52
C PRO A 168 -9.66 -11.36 -6.18
N LEU A 169 -10.22 -11.40 -4.98
CA LEU A 169 -11.01 -10.30 -4.41
C LEU A 169 -10.11 -9.11 -4.06
N ILE A 170 -8.90 -9.39 -3.58
CA ILE A 170 -7.90 -8.39 -3.21
C ILE A 170 -6.48 -8.94 -3.33
N PHE A 171 -5.53 -8.08 -3.71
CA PHE A 171 -4.10 -8.34 -3.64
C PHE A 171 -3.45 -7.44 -2.60
N LEU A 172 -2.78 -8.03 -1.60
CA LEU A 172 -2.26 -7.31 -0.43
C LEU A 172 -0.74 -7.13 -0.54
N LEU A 173 -0.26 -5.91 -0.28
CA LEU A 173 1.16 -5.57 -0.24
C LEU A 173 1.53 -5.13 1.18
N ASP A 174 2.37 -5.91 1.86
CA ASP A 174 3.01 -5.48 3.11
C ASP A 174 4.26 -4.64 2.80
N GLU A 175 4.63 -3.76 3.72
CA GLU A 175 5.76 -2.83 3.57
C GLU A 175 5.70 -1.99 2.27
N ALA A 176 4.49 -1.68 1.77
CA ALA A 176 4.28 -1.04 0.48
C ALA A 176 4.93 0.35 0.33
N HIS A 177 5.35 0.97 1.43
CA HIS A 177 6.16 2.21 1.40
C HIS A 177 7.53 2.02 0.73
N GLN A 178 8.02 0.79 0.57
CA GLN A 178 9.22 0.50 -0.21
C GLN A 178 9.04 0.87 -1.69
N LEU A 179 7.80 0.90 -2.20
CA LEU A 179 7.49 1.36 -3.57
C LEU A 179 7.80 2.85 -3.78
N VAL A 180 7.75 3.68 -2.73
CA VAL A 180 8.10 5.11 -2.82
C VAL A 180 9.60 5.28 -3.04
N ASN A 181 10.39 4.42 -2.41
CA ASN A 181 11.84 4.46 -2.46
C ASN A 181 12.35 3.43 -3.48
N THR A 182 12.08 3.60 -4.77
CA THR A 182 12.81 2.85 -5.82
C THR A 182 13.99 3.69 -6.30
N GLY A 183 15.23 3.27 -6.02
CA GLY A 183 16.41 4.11 -6.27
C GLY A 183 16.58 4.47 -7.75
N GLY A 184 16.32 5.73 -8.11
CA GLY A 184 16.60 6.29 -9.43
C GLY A 184 15.36 6.70 -10.24
N LEU A 185 14.19 6.11 -9.96
CA LEU A 185 12.93 6.51 -10.56
C LEU A 185 12.28 7.56 -9.67
N ARG A 186 11.61 8.53 -10.30
CA ARG A 186 10.88 9.56 -9.55
C ARG A 186 9.60 8.96 -8.95
N VAL A 187 9.08 9.60 -7.91
CA VAL A 187 7.86 9.15 -7.24
C VAL A 187 6.70 9.10 -8.23
N GLU A 188 6.64 10.07 -9.15
CA GLU A 188 5.67 10.13 -10.24
C GLU A 188 5.65 8.85 -11.09
N GLU A 189 6.82 8.30 -11.43
CA GLU A 189 6.91 7.06 -12.21
C GLU A 189 6.45 5.83 -11.42
N GLN A 190 6.65 5.82 -10.10
CA GLN A 190 6.13 4.76 -9.23
C GLN A 190 4.62 4.80 -9.13
N THR A 191 4.08 6.01 -8.97
CA THR A 191 2.66 6.30 -8.97
C THR A 191 2.01 5.85 -10.27
N GLU A 192 2.63 6.11 -11.43
CA GLU A 192 2.11 5.67 -12.73
C GLU A 192 2.16 4.15 -12.90
N ASN A 193 3.24 3.50 -12.48
CA ASN A 193 3.32 2.03 -12.53
C ASN A 193 2.26 1.36 -11.63
N LEU A 194 2.05 1.87 -10.41
CA LEU A 194 1.02 1.38 -9.50
C LEU A 194 -0.39 1.55 -10.09
N LYS A 195 -0.70 2.72 -10.68
CA LYS A 195 -1.96 2.93 -11.42
C LYS A 195 -2.10 1.91 -12.55
N SER A 196 -1.03 1.71 -13.31
CA SER A 196 -1.01 0.78 -14.42
C SER A 196 -1.36 -0.63 -13.96
N VAL A 197 -0.77 -1.09 -12.84
CA VAL A 197 -1.08 -2.39 -12.23
C VAL A 197 -2.54 -2.45 -11.78
N ALA A 198 -3.03 -1.46 -11.03
CA ALA A 198 -4.42 -1.44 -10.54
C ALA A 198 -5.46 -1.44 -11.68
N ASN A 199 -5.24 -0.63 -12.72
CA ASN A 199 -6.15 -0.52 -13.87
C ASN A 199 -6.20 -1.81 -14.70
N MET A 200 -5.04 -2.43 -14.87
CA MET A 200 -4.85 -3.59 -15.74
C MET A 200 -5.40 -4.87 -15.12
N THR A 201 -5.19 -5.05 -13.81
CA THR A 201 -5.66 -6.21 -13.06
C THR A 201 -7.16 -6.14 -12.76
N ARG A 202 -7.72 -4.92 -12.62
CA ARG A 202 -9.11 -4.68 -12.22
C ARG A 202 -9.49 -5.35 -10.89
N THR A 203 -8.50 -5.56 -10.03
CA THR A 203 -8.64 -6.12 -8.69
C THR A 203 -8.32 -5.04 -7.66
N LEU A 204 -8.91 -5.15 -6.47
CA LEU A 204 -8.60 -4.28 -5.35
C LEU A 204 -7.16 -4.52 -4.86
N HIS A 205 -6.38 -3.46 -4.66
CA HIS A 205 -5.02 -3.54 -4.13
C HIS A 205 -4.97 -2.95 -2.73
N GLY A 206 -4.59 -3.75 -1.73
CA GLY A 206 -4.40 -3.30 -0.35
C GLY A 206 -2.94 -2.98 -0.07
N LEU A 207 -2.58 -1.71 0.08
CA LEU A 207 -1.24 -1.24 0.39
C LEU A 207 -1.10 -1.00 1.90
N PHE A 208 -0.25 -1.77 2.57
CA PHE A 208 -0.01 -1.65 4.00
C PHE A 208 1.41 -1.16 4.23
N GLY A 209 1.59 -0.15 5.08
CA GLY A 209 2.93 0.30 5.40
C GLY A 209 2.96 1.54 6.29
N THR A 210 4.12 2.20 6.27
CA THR A 210 4.32 3.43 7.02
C THR A 210 3.66 4.61 6.31
N TYR A 211 3.58 5.73 7.00
CA TYR A 211 3.02 6.98 6.48
C TYR A 211 3.68 7.46 5.18
N LYS A 212 4.90 7.00 4.88
CA LYS A 212 5.59 7.27 3.61
C LYS A 212 4.80 6.82 2.37
N ILE A 213 3.87 5.85 2.47
CA ILE A 213 3.02 5.48 1.33
C ILE A 213 2.25 6.69 0.80
N LEU A 214 1.88 7.64 1.67
CA LEU A 214 1.15 8.83 1.28
C LEU A 214 1.94 9.73 0.32
N ASP A 215 3.26 9.59 0.26
CA ASP A 215 4.08 10.27 -0.73
C ASP A 215 3.74 9.80 -2.17
N LEU A 216 3.15 8.59 -2.36
CA LEU A 216 2.62 8.17 -3.67
C LEU A 216 1.35 8.93 -4.07
N LEU A 217 0.68 9.53 -3.08
CA LEU A 217 -0.55 10.31 -3.25
C LEU A 217 -0.29 11.81 -3.15
N SER A 218 0.98 12.25 -3.12
CA SER A 218 1.32 13.66 -2.96
C SER A 218 0.61 14.51 -4.02
N LEU A 219 -0.02 15.59 -3.54
CA LEU A 219 -0.84 16.55 -4.28
C LEU A 219 -0.03 17.58 -5.05
N ASP A 220 1.26 17.33 -5.29
CA ASP A 220 2.12 18.28 -6.00
C ASP A 220 1.66 18.34 -7.46
N ASP A 221 0.91 19.40 -7.82
CA ASP A 221 0.56 20.00 -9.13
C ASP A 221 0.52 19.13 -10.43
N ASP A 222 0.38 17.82 -10.32
CA ASP A 222 0.33 16.89 -11.45
C ASP A 222 -1.09 16.31 -11.56
N GLU A 223 -1.78 16.59 -12.67
CA GLU A 223 -3.12 16.05 -13.04
C GLU A 223 -3.20 14.51 -12.89
N GLU A 224 -2.05 13.85 -12.93
CA GLU A 224 -1.93 12.40 -12.81
C GLU A 224 -2.19 11.88 -11.38
N SER A 225 -1.95 12.69 -10.33
CA SER A 225 -2.17 12.31 -8.91
C SER A 225 -3.66 12.18 -8.57
N ASP A 226 -4.50 13.05 -9.14
CA ASP A 226 -5.96 13.11 -8.95
C ASP A 226 -6.68 11.79 -9.26
N GLN A 227 -6.22 11.08 -10.29
CA GLN A 227 -6.83 9.81 -10.69
C GLN A 227 -6.59 8.70 -9.66
N LEU A 228 -5.40 8.68 -9.05
CA LEU A 228 -5.05 7.70 -8.03
C LEU A 228 -5.77 8.02 -6.72
N ILE A 229 -5.83 9.30 -6.34
CA ILE A 229 -6.54 9.78 -5.15
C ILE A 229 -8.02 9.39 -5.21
N ARG A 230 -8.70 9.65 -6.34
CA ARG A 230 -10.12 9.31 -6.49
C ARG A 230 -10.39 7.81 -6.34
N ARG A 231 -9.47 6.96 -6.80
CA ARG A 231 -9.59 5.49 -6.76
C ARG A 231 -9.01 4.87 -5.48
N SER A 232 -8.43 5.67 -4.61
CA SER A 232 -7.85 5.22 -3.35
C SER A 232 -8.77 5.50 -2.16
N CYS A 233 -8.68 4.66 -1.14
CA CYS A 233 -9.28 4.88 0.17
C CYS A 233 -8.18 4.73 1.23
N ILE A 234 -7.97 5.76 2.05
CA ILE A 234 -6.96 5.75 3.09
C ILE A 234 -7.62 5.37 4.42
N LEU A 235 -7.04 4.38 5.11
CA LEU A 235 -7.42 3.93 6.44
C LEU A 235 -6.23 4.13 7.38
N HIS A 236 -6.42 4.98 8.40
CA HIS A 236 -5.39 5.26 9.38
C HIS A 236 -5.41 4.25 10.52
N PHE A 237 -4.42 3.35 10.53
CA PHE A 237 -4.18 2.42 11.62
C PHE A 237 -3.21 3.04 12.64
N ARG A 238 -3.73 4.01 13.41
CA ARG A 238 -2.98 4.77 14.42
C ARG A 238 -2.59 3.93 15.66
N ARG A 239 -1.56 4.38 16.37
CA ARG A 239 -1.20 3.88 17.72
C ARG A 239 -2.19 4.40 18.78
N TYR A 240 -2.18 3.78 19.97
CA TYR A 240 -2.95 4.29 21.10
C TYR A 240 -2.32 5.57 21.67
N LEU A 241 -3.13 6.62 21.79
CA LEU A 241 -2.73 7.91 22.36
C LEU A 241 -2.73 7.90 23.89
N ASP A 242 -2.06 8.90 24.46
CA ASP A 242 -1.94 9.09 25.90
C ASP A 242 -3.11 9.92 26.44
N ASN A 243 -4.33 9.46 26.19
CA ASN A 243 -5.56 10.01 26.76
C ASN A 243 -6.31 8.90 27.51
N GLU A 244 -7.24 9.28 28.39
CA GLU A 244 -7.89 8.36 29.32
C GLU A 244 -8.57 7.17 28.62
N ASP A 245 -9.37 7.45 27.57
CA ASP A 245 -10.11 6.43 26.82
C ASP A 245 -9.18 5.46 26.09
N GLU A 246 -8.17 5.97 25.39
CA GLU A 246 -7.24 5.14 24.62
C GLU A 246 -6.27 4.37 25.53
N ARG A 247 -5.87 4.95 26.66
CA ARG A 247 -5.08 4.28 27.68
C ARG A 247 -5.80 3.10 28.28
N PHE A 248 -7.09 3.25 28.59
CA PHE A 248 -7.90 2.14 29.07
C PHE A 248 -7.87 0.94 28.10
N ILE A 249 -8.01 1.20 26.80
CA ILE A 249 -7.97 0.14 25.78
C ILE A 249 -6.57 -0.48 25.67
N PHE A 250 -5.51 0.35 25.71
CA PHE A 250 -4.14 -0.13 25.69
C PHE A 250 -3.82 -1.02 26.90
N ASP A 251 -4.19 -0.60 28.10
CA ASP A 251 -3.98 -1.34 29.35
C ASP A 251 -4.77 -2.66 29.37
N SER A 252 -6.00 -2.65 28.85
CA SER A 252 -6.78 -3.87 28.61
C SER A 252 -6.06 -4.82 27.65
N THR A 253 -5.48 -4.29 26.57
CA THR A 253 -4.69 -5.06 25.61
C THR A 253 -3.45 -5.67 26.26
N VAL A 254 -2.75 -4.93 27.13
CA VAL A 254 -1.64 -5.46 27.94
C VAL A 254 -2.11 -6.64 28.79
N ASN A 255 -3.22 -6.48 29.51
CA ASN A 255 -3.77 -7.55 30.36
C ASN A 255 -4.11 -8.81 29.57
N SER A 256 -4.69 -8.67 28.36
CA SER A 256 -4.95 -9.80 27.47
C SER A 256 -3.69 -10.59 27.14
N PHE A 257 -2.55 -9.93 26.90
CA PHE A 257 -1.27 -10.63 26.75
C PHE A 257 -0.86 -11.35 28.04
N LEU A 258 -0.94 -10.69 29.21
CA LEU A 258 -0.50 -11.28 30.47
C LEU A 258 -1.31 -12.52 30.86
N LEU A 259 -2.63 -12.51 30.64
CA LEU A 259 -3.53 -13.62 30.89
C LEU A 259 -3.28 -14.83 29.98
N ASN A 260 -2.65 -14.61 28.82
CA ASN A 260 -2.28 -15.65 27.87
C ASN A 260 -0.81 -16.08 27.99
N MET A 261 -0.06 -15.63 29.00
CA MET A 261 1.30 -16.12 29.25
C MET A 261 1.28 -17.42 30.05
N PRO A 262 1.74 -18.57 29.50
CA PRO A 262 1.78 -19.82 30.24
C PRO A 262 2.79 -19.75 31.39
N LEU A 263 2.36 -19.34 32.58
CA LEU A 263 3.14 -19.17 33.81
C LEU A 263 2.34 -19.70 35.00
N LYS A 264 3.04 -20.14 36.05
CA LYS A 264 2.40 -20.67 37.26
C LYS A 264 1.52 -19.62 37.95
N ARG A 265 1.92 -18.35 37.88
CA ARG A 265 1.17 -17.20 38.41
C ARG A 265 1.07 -16.12 37.36
N THR A 266 -0.16 -15.65 37.14
CA THR A 266 -0.48 -14.54 36.24
C THR A 266 0.35 -13.30 36.61
N PRO A 267 1.04 -12.68 35.66
CA PRO A 267 1.76 -11.43 35.92
C PRO A 267 0.78 -10.29 36.20
N ASP A 268 1.08 -9.46 37.19
CA ASP A 268 0.41 -8.16 37.39
C ASP A 268 1.42 -7.04 37.13
N LEU A 269 1.15 -6.26 36.09
CA LEU A 269 1.95 -5.11 35.68
C LEU A 269 1.19 -3.79 35.78
N SER A 270 0.05 -3.77 36.49
CA SER A 270 -0.82 -2.59 36.55
C SER A 270 -0.08 -1.34 37.04
N ARG A 271 0.89 -1.49 37.96
CA ARG A 271 1.76 -0.40 38.45
C ARG A 271 2.84 0.06 37.45
N HIS A 272 2.94 -0.59 36.31
CA HIS A 272 3.98 -0.40 35.30
C HIS A 272 3.41 -0.16 33.90
N PHE A 273 2.10 0.09 33.77
CA PHE A 273 1.47 0.40 32.49
C PHE A 273 2.05 1.66 31.84
N ASP A 274 2.36 2.70 32.61
CA ASP A 274 3.06 3.88 32.07
C ASP A 274 4.43 3.54 31.50
N TYR A 275 5.19 2.68 32.19
CA TYR A 275 6.48 2.23 31.68
C TYR A 275 6.32 1.41 30.38
N LEU A 276 5.27 0.60 30.26
CA LEU A 276 4.98 -0.13 29.03
C LEU A 276 4.58 0.82 27.89
N TYR A 277 3.71 1.79 28.16
CA TYR A 277 3.29 2.77 27.19
C TYR A 277 4.45 3.64 26.72
N GLU A 278 5.26 4.21 27.61
CA GLU A 278 6.40 5.06 27.27
C GLU A 278 7.39 4.37 26.30
N ARG A 279 7.56 3.06 26.45
CA ARG A 279 8.51 2.29 25.64
C ARG A 279 7.93 1.76 24.34
N THR A 280 6.61 1.65 24.24
CA THR A 280 5.92 1.15 23.05
C THR A 280 5.23 2.27 22.26
N LEU A 281 5.08 3.46 22.86
CA LEU A 281 4.38 4.62 22.32
C LEU A 281 2.92 4.33 21.94
N GLY A 282 2.30 3.34 22.59
CA GLY A 282 0.96 2.86 22.28
C GLY A 282 0.88 1.92 21.06
N CYS A 283 2.01 1.47 20.51
CA CYS A 283 2.05 0.51 19.41
C CYS A 283 1.97 -0.93 19.95
N VAL A 284 0.87 -1.63 19.66
CA VAL A 284 0.59 -2.98 20.17
C VAL A 284 1.58 -4.04 19.65
N GLY A 285 2.06 -3.91 18.41
CA GLY A 285 3.09 -4.80 17.87
C GLY A 285 4.44 -4.66 18.59
N ILE A 286 4.85 -3.43 18.92
CA ILE A 286 6.07 -3.20 19.73
C ILE A 286 5.89 -3.80 21.12
N LEU A 287 4.71 -3.62 21.73
CA LEU A 287 4.35 -4.22 23.01
C LEU A 287 4.46 -5.75 22.94
N ARG A 288 3.85 -6.39 21.94
CA ARG A 288 3.91 -7.84 21.73
C ARG A 288 5.35 -8.33 21.68
N ASP A 289 6.16 -7.77 20.81
CA ASP A 289 7.53 -8.25 20.59
C ASP A 289 8.38 -8.14 21.87
N TRP A 290 8.19 -7.06 22.63
CA TRP A 290 8.86 -6.88 23.91
C TRP A 290 8.34 -7.85 24.99
N LEU A 291 7.02 -8.08 25.07
CA LEU A 291 6.44 -9.06 26.00
C LEU A 291 6.90 -10.48 25.65
N VAL A 292 7.00 -10.85 24.38
CA VAL A 292 7.54 -12.15 23.94
C VAL A 292 9.00 -12.32 24.38
N ALA A 293 9.82 -11.28 24.22
CA ALA A 293 11.20 -11.32 24.70
C ALA A 293 11.27 -11.46 26.23
N ALA A 294 10.50 -10.65 26.97
CA ALA A 294 10.44 -10.69 28.43
C ALA A 294 9.90 -12.02 28.97
N TYR A 295 8.91 -12.61 28.29
CA TYR A 295 8.37 -13.92 28.61
C TYR A 295 9.40 -15.02 28.38
N THR A 296 10.12 -14.98 27.26
CA THR A 296 11.19 -15.93 26.95
C THR A 296 12.25 -15.94 28.05
N GLU A 297 12.70 -14.76 28.46
CA GLU A 297 13.64 -14.60 29.59
C GLU A 297 13.08 -15.18 30.89
N ALA A 298 11.82 -14.91 31.22
CA ALA A 298 11.19 -15.44 32.43
C ALA A 298 11.09 -16.97 32.42
N VAL A 299 10.79 -17.58 31.26
CA VAL A 299 10.74 -19.04 31.09
C VAL A 299 12.13 -19.66 31.21
N ASP A 300 13.16 -19.01 30.68
CA ASP A 300 14.53 -19.51 30.74
C ASP A 300 15.10 -19.49 32.16
N GLU A 301 14.77 -18.45 32.94
CA GLU A 301 15.07 -18.37 34.37
C GLU A 301 14.25 -19.37 35.22
N GLY A 302 13.20 -19.98 34.64
CA GLY A 302 12.26 -20.83 35.37
C GLY A 302 11.37 -20.05 36.36
N ALA A 303 11.16 -18.76 36.10
CA ALA A 303 10.36 -17.89 36.95
C ALA A 303 8.88 -18.34 37.00
N ALA A 304 8.27 -18.24 38.18
CA ALA A 304 6.86 -18.56 38.34
C ALA A 304 5.92 -17.49 37.74
N THR A 305 6.41 -16.26 37.57
CA THR A 305 5.68 -15.13 37.00
C THR A 305 6.62 -14.17 36.28
N LEU A 306 6.08 -13.32 35.41
CA LEU A 306 6.83 -12.24 34.77
C LEU A 306 6.91 -11.03 35.72
N GLN A 307 8.11 -10.47 35.85
CA GLN A 307 8.42 -9.36 36.75
C GLN A 307 9.06 -8.21 35.97
N LEU A 308 9.06 -7.02 36.58
CA LEU A 308 9.69 -5.82 36.01
C LEU A 308 11.17 -6.03 35.62
N LYS A 309 11.90 -6.90 36.34
CA LYS A 309 13.30 -7.22 36.02
C LYS A 309 13.46 -7.82 34.60
N HIS A 310 12.54 -8.67 34.17
CA HIS A 310 12.59 -9.29 32.83
C HIS A 310 12.33 -8.23 31.77
N LEU A 311 11.32 -7.36 31.96
CA LEU A 311 11.01 -6.25 31.06
C LEU A 311 12.20 -5.30 30.90
N LYS A 312 12.84 -4.92 32.01
CA LYS A 312 14.02 -4.05 31.98
C LYS A 312 15.19 -4.69 31.23
N LYS A 313 15.42 -6.00 31.43
CA LYS A 313 16.50 -6.75 30.78
C LYS A 313 16.28 -6.86 29.26
N THR A 314 15.04 -7.01 28.82
CA THR A 314 14.70 -7.21 27.39
C THR A 314 14.25 -5.93 26.68
N CYS A 315 14.36 -4.77 27.33
CA CYS A 315 13.98 -3.48 26.75
C CYS A 315 14.93 -3.09 25.60
N LEU A 316 14.56 -3.42 24.36
CA LEU A 316 15.37 -3.17 23.17
C LEU A 316 15.41 -1.68 22.76
N ILE A 317 14.41 -0.89 23.16
CA ILE A 317 14.26 0.51 22.75
C ILE A 317 14.81 1.44 23.84
N SER A 318 15.88 2.16 23.52
CA SER A 318 16.44 3.19 24.41
C SER A 318 15.54 4.43 24.45
N LYS A 319 15.62 5.22 25.53
CA LYS A 319 14.81 6.45 25.69
C LYS A 319 15.00 7.41 24.51
N ALA A 320 16.25 7.57 24.06
CA ALA A 320 16.58 8.42 22.91
C ALA A 320 15.93 7.93 21.60
N ARG A 321 15.83 6.60 21.39
CA ARG A 321 15.12 6.03 20.24
C ARG A 321 13.61 6.25 20.35
N SER A 322 13.02 6.04 21.52
CA SER A 322 11.60 6.31 21.77
C SER A 322 11.23 7.78 21.47
N ILE A 323 12.05 8.74 21.90
CA ILE A 323 11.82 10.17 21.61
C ILE A 323 11.85 10.44 20.10
N LYS A 324 12.85 9.92 19.39
CA LYS A 324 12.94 10.08 17.92
C LYS A 324 11.74 9.47 17.20
N MET A 325 11.30 8.28 17.62
CA MET A 325 10.11 7.63 17.06
C MET A 325 8.85 8.46 17.32
N LEU A 326 8.68 8.99 18.53
CA LEU A 326 7.55 9.83 18.88
C LEU A 326 7.50 11.12 18.04
N GLN A 327 8.65 11.78 17.86
CA GLN A 327 8.75 12.96 16.99
C GLN A 327 8.38 12.66 15.54
N GLN A 328 8.80 11.51 15.02
CA GLN A 328 8.41 11.07 13.68
C GLN A 328 6.91 10.77 13.62
N PHE A 329 6.35 10.06 14.60
CA PHE A 329 4.93 9.75 14.63
C PHE A 329 4.08 11.03 14.64
N ALA A 330 4.40 12.00 15.50
CA ALA A 330 3.69 13.28 15.53
C ALA A 330 3.68 13.96 14.15
N LYS A 331 4.85 14.12 13.52
CA LYS A 331 4.96 14.74 12.19
C LYS A 331 4.09 14.05 11.14
N TYR A 332 4.06 12.72 11.15
CA TYR A 332 3.32 11.96 10.14
C TYR A 332 1.82 11.85 10.46
N GLU A 333 1.46 11.77 11.74
CA GLU A 333 0.07 11.76 12.22
C GLU A 333 -0.62 13.08 11.82
N ASP A 334 0.03 14.23 12.05
CA ASP A 334 -0.48 15.53 11.63
C ASP A 334 -0.74 15.61 10.11
N ASN A 335 0.15 15.04 9.29
CA ASN A 335 0.00 15.02 7.84
C ASN A 335 -1.18 14.13 7.41
N VAL A 336 -1.34 12.95 8.03
CA VAL A 336 -2.46 12.05 7.71
C VAL A 336 -3.79 12.67 8.09
N ASP A 337 -3.87 13.31 9.26
CA ASP A 337 -5.08 13.99 9.71
C ASP A 337 -5.44 15.14 8.76
N THR A 338 -4.45 15.86 8.21
CA THR A 338 -4.66 16.87 7.15
C THR A 338 -5.15 16.24 5.83
N VAL A 339 -4.66 15.06 5.47
CA VAL A 339 -5.11 14.36 4.25
C VAL A 339 -6.52 13.77 4.42
N LEU A 340 -6.88 13.41 5.65
CA LEU A 340 -8.17 12.81 6.00
C LEU A 340 -9.21 13.84 6.48
N ASP A 341 -8.88 15.15 6.41
CA ASP A 341 -9.62 16.32 6.90
C ASP A 341 -11.10 16.07 7.29
N SER A 342 -11.48 16.50 8.49
CA SER A 342 -12.88 16.58 8.92
C SER A 342 -13.66 17.60 8.09
N ASP A 343 -14.96 17.35 7.89
CA ASP A 343 -15.86 18.14 7.04
C ASP A 343 -15.84 19.67 7.31
N ASP A 344 -15.54 20.10 8.54
CA ASP A 344 -15.55 21.51 8.96
C ASP A 344 -14.39 22.35 8.36
N ASP A 345 -13.15 21.82 8.35
CA ASP A 345 -11.98 22.51 7.76
C ASP A 345 -12.03 22.50 6.22
N PHE A 346 -12.73 21.52 5.65
CA PHE A 346 -12.89 21.38 4.20
C PHE A 346 -13.73 22.51 3.60
N GLU A 347 -14.82 22.91 4.26
CA GLU A 347 -15.66 24.01 3.78
C GLU A 347 -14.93 25.35 3.73
N GLU A 348 -14.10 25.63 4.75
CA GLU A 348 -13.34 26.88 4.84
C GLU A 348 -12.23 26.95 3.79
N LYS A 349 -11.46 25.87 3.60
CA LYS A 349 -10.45 25.75 2.53
C LYS A 349 -11.08 25.87 1.14
N ILE A 350 -12.24 25.26 0.91
CA ILE A 350 -12.96 25.40 -0.38
C ILE A 350 -13.40 26.85 -0.61
N LYS A 351 -13.93 27.53 0.41
CA LYS A 351 -14.32 28.94 0.29
C LYS A 351 -13.11 29.80 -0.07
N GLU A 352 -11.96 29.57 0.58
CA GLU A 352 -10.72 30.29 0.29
C GLU A 352 -10.20 30.04 -1.15
N ILE A 353 -10.16 28.78 -1.60
CA ILE A 353 -9.74 28.43 -2.96
C ILE A 353 -10.69 29.02 -4.01
N LYS A 354 -12.01 28.94 -3.77
CA LYS A 354 -13.01 29.56 -4.65
C LYS A 354 -12.83 31.08 -4.72
N HIS A 355 -12.55 31.74 -3.59
CA HIS A 355 -12.32 33.19 -3.56
C HIS A 355 -11.08 33.58 -4.37
N ARG A 356 -9.96 32.85 -4.21
CA ARG A 356 -8.73 33.07 -5.01
C ARG A 356 -8.95 32.82 -6.51
N THR A 357 -9.77 31.83 -6.86
CA THR A 357 -10.11 31.52 -8.26
C THR A 357 -10.98 32.61 -8.89
N LEU A 358 -11.86 33.24 -8.11
CA LEU A 358 -12.71 34.36 -8.54
C LEU A 358 -11.92 35.66 -8.67
N GLU A 359 -11.01 35.96 -7.75
CA GLU A 359 -10.11 37.13 -7.82
C GLU A 359 -9.17 37.07 -9.05
N GLY A 360 -8.73 35.88 -9.44
CA GLY A 360 -7.96 35.67 -10.67
C GLY A 360 -8.75 35.89 -11.98
N GLN A 361 -10.08 35.86 -11.93
CA GLN A 361 -10.95 36.13 -13.08
C GLN A 361 -11.30 37.62 -13.26
N GLU A 362 -11.06 38.48 -12.27
CA GLU A 362 -11.33 39.93 -12.37
C GLU A 362 -10.25 40.72 -13.13
N MET A 363 -9.13 40.10 -13.53
CA MET A 363 -8.09 40.77 -14.34
C MET A 363 -8.34 40.79 -15.86
N TYR A 364 -9.47 40.27 -16.34
CA TYR A 364 -9.95 40.51 -17.72
C TYR A 364 -11.31 41.21 -17.69
N GLY A 365 -11.31 42.46 -17.22
CA GLY A 365 -12.40 43.40 -17.44
C GLY A 365 -12.45 43.87 -18.91
N PRO A 366 -13.64 44.05 -19.50
CA PRO A 366 -13.79 44.29 -20.93
C PRO A 366 -13.32 45.71 -21.32
N GLU A 367 -12.52 45.80 -22.39
CA GLU A 367 -12.25 47.07 -23.07
C GLU A 367 -13.57 47.72 -23.50
N LYS A 368 -13.71 49.02 -23.18
CA LYS A 368 -14.88 49.84 -23.51
C LYS A 368 -14.94 50.09 -25.03
N ASP A 369 -15.99 49.58 -25.67
CA ASP A 369 -16.38 49.99 -27.02
C ASP A 369 -17.06 51.37 -26.98
N GLU A 370 -16.39 52.40 -27.52
CA GLU A 370 -17.03 53.64 -27.96
C GLU A 370 -17.54 53.52 -29.41
N ARG A 371 -18.74 54.05 -29.60
CA ARG A 371 -19.63 53.91 -30.76
C ARG A 371 -19.03 54.41 -32.09
N SER A 372 -19.25 53.67 -33.19
CA SER A 372 -19.61 54.28 -34.48
C SER A 372 -20.37 53.31 -35.42
N HIS A 373 -21.27 53.90 -36.21
CA HIS A 373 -22.40 53.32 -36.97
C HIS A 373 -22.03 52.46 -38.21
N PRO A 374 -23.00 51.75 -38.83
CA PRO A 374 -22.79 50.46 -39.50
C PRO A 374 -22.59 50.57 -41.01
N LYS A 375 -21.74 49.71 -41.60
CA LYS A 375 -21.81 49.36 -43.03
C LYS A 375 -21.41 47.91 -43.32
N GLU A 376 -22.38 47.23 -43.93
CA GLU A 376 -22.30 46.22 -45.00
C GLU A 376 -21.42 44.96 -44.86
N SER A 377 -22.13 43.85 -44.94
CA SER A 377 -21.71 42.46 -45.04
C SER A 377 -20.79 42.12 -46.22
N LYS A 378 -19.70 41.38 -45.95
CA LYS A 378 -19.05 40.47 -46.91
C LYS A 378 -18.62 39.15 -46.23
N PRO A 379 -18.61 38.01 -46.95
CA PRO A 379 -18.79 36.69 -46.35
C PRO A 379 -17.51 36.09 -45.73
N ARG A 380 -17.71 35.30 -44.67
CA ARG A 380 -16.72 34.53 -43.92
C ARG A 380 -15.98 33.51 -44.81
N ARG A 381 -14.64 33.58 -44.86
CA ARG A 381 -13.79 32.47 -45.31
C ARG A 381 -13.63 31.46 -44.15
N GLY A 382 -14.23 30.28 -44.31
CA GLY A 382 -14.12 29.17 -43.37
C GLY A 382 -12.68 28.64 -43.25
N ARG A 383 -12.24 28.41 -42.01
CA ARG A 383 -11.03 27.66 -41.67
C ARG A 383 -11.20 26.19 -42.11
N LYS A 384 -10.26 25.71 -42.94
CA LYS A 384 -10.16 24.30 -43.37
C LYS A 384 -9.67 23.42 -42.20
N ARG A 385 -10.32 22.26 -42.04
CA ARG A 385 -9.85 21.12 -41.23
C ARG A 385 -8.62 20.47 -41.90
N PRO A 386 -7.65 19.95 -41.13
CA PRO A 386 -6.52 19.18 -41.67
C PRO A 386 -7.02 17.85 -42.29
N GLY A 387 -6.46 17.45 -43.44
CA GLY A 387 -6.75 16.16 -44.09
C GLY A 387 -7.33 16.17 -45.52
N ARG A 388 -7.17 17.24 -46.33
CA ARG A 388 -7.49 17.19 -47.77
C ARG A 388 -6.33 17.73 -48.63
N GLN A 389 -5.83 16.89 -49.54
CA GLN A 389 -4.86 17.30 -50.57
C GLN A 389 -5.45 18.38 -51.48
N ASN A 390 -4.64 19.38 -51.84
CA ASN A 390 -5.02 20.41 -52.82
C ASN A 390 -4.88 19.85 -54.24
N PRO A 391 -5.87 20.01 -55.13
CA PRO A 391 -5.70 19.74 -56.55
C PRO A 391 -4.86 20.88 -57.17
N LYS A 392 -3.55 20.66 -57.35
CA LYS A 392 -2.73 21.50 -58.23
C LYS A 392 -3.02 21.11 -59.68
N ARG A 393 -3.66 22.01 -60.42
CA ARG A 393 -3.76 21.94 -61.88
C ARG A 393 -2.35 22.18 -62.46
N ARG A 394 -1.83 21.22 -63.22
CA ARG A 394 -0.55 21.34 -63.96
C ARG A 394 -0.69 22.42 -65.03
N SER A 395 0.26 23.34 -65.15
CA SER A 395 0.36 24.25 -66.29
C SER A 395 0.93 23.50 -67.49
N ILE A 396 0.21 23.57 -68.60
CA ILE A 396 0.58 23.08 -69.92
C ILE A 396 1.54 24.10 -70.56
N GLY A 397 2.51 23.60 -71.32
CA GLY A 397 3.68 24.34 -71.77
C GLY A 397 3.44 25.48 -72.77
N ARG A 398 4.37 26.43 -72.73
CA ARG A 398 4.91 27.19 -73.87
C ARG A 398 6.34 27.58 -73.50
N ARG A 399 7.31 27.11 -74.28
CA ARG A 399 8.64 27.74 -74.37
C ARG A 399 8.70 28.43 -75.72
N GLU A 400 8.82 29.74 -75.67
CA GLU A 400 9.31 30.56 -76.77
C GLU A 400 10.80 30.32 -76.99
N GLY A 401 11.21 30.61 -78.22
CA GLY A 401 12.51 30.30 -78.78
C GLY A 401 13.67 31.09 -78.20
N GLY A 402 14.84 30.52 -78.41
CA GLY A 402 16.15 31.16 -78.33
C GLY A 402 17.05 30.53 -79.39
N GLN A 403 17.12 31.18 -80.55
CA GLN A 403 18.36 31.27 -81.36
C GLN A 403 19.42 31.97 -80.48
N GLY A 404 20.72 31.79 -80.57
CA GLY A 404 21.61 31.15 -81.54
C GLY A 404 23.02 31.69 -81.22
N GLY A 405 24.07 30.93 -81.54
CA GLY A 405 25.47 31.30 -81.30
C GLY A 405 26.33 30.07 -81.09
#